data_AF-A0A8I6X473-F1
#
_entry.id   AF-A0A8I6X473-F1
#
_cell.length_a   1.000
_cell.length_b   1.000
_cell.length_c   1.000
_cell.angle_alpha   90.00
_cell.angle_beta   90.00
_cell.angle_gamma   90.00
#
_symmetry.space_group_name_H-M   'P 1'
#
loop_
_entity.id
_entity.type
_entity.pdbx_description
1 polymer ?
#
loop_
_entity_poly.entity_id
_entity_poly.type
_entity_poly.pdbx_seq_one_letter_code
_entity_poly.pdbx_strand_id
1 'polypeptide(L)'
;MLDAVLVNMRLHGRVSVCGMISRYNLEQLDGVRNLFYIVAKCIRMEGFILMDHYGTYRKFEEEMAGYLKEGKITYVEDVAEGTESFPTAHIRLFYGRNVGK
;
A
#
# COMPACT_ATOMS: atom_id res chain seq x y z
N MET A 1 11.17 -7.33 1.02
CA MET A 1 10.14 -7.47 2.08
C MET A 1 9.20 -8.65 1.86
N LEU A 2 8.57 -8.79 0.68
CA LEU A 2 7.65 -9.92 0.40
C LEU A 2 8.27 -11.31 0.66
N ASP A 3 9.51 -11.53 0.24
CA ASP A 3 10.23 -12.80 0.49
C ASP A 3 10.26 -13.19 1.97
N ALA A 4 10.47 -12.24 2.86
CA ALA A 4 10.49 -12.49 4.31
C ALA A 4 9.08 -12.75 4.86
N VAL A 5 8.07 -12.06 4.33
CA VAL A 5 6.67 -12.24 4.75
C VAL A 5 6.18 -13.66 4.43
N LEU A 6 6.41 -14.15 3.20
CA LEU A 6 5.93 -15.47 2.75
C LEU A 6 6.39 -16.62 3.68
N VAL A 7 7.63 -16.56 4.15
CA VAL A 7 8.20 -17.55 5.11
C VAL A 7 7.50 -17.50 6.47
N ASN A 8 6.96 -16.36 6.88
CA ASN A 8 6.34 -16.14 8.19
C ASN A 8 4.81 -16.19 8.17
N MET A 9 4.17 -16.32 7.00
CA MET A 9 2.72 -16.41 6.91
C MET A 9 2.17 -17.68 7.56
N ARG A 10 0.95 -17.60 8.08
CA ARG A 10 0.17 -18.75 8.55
C ARG A 10 -0.42 -19.53 7.37
N LEU A 11 -0.77 -20.80 7.60
CA LEU A 11 -1.58 -21.61 6.69
C LEU A 11 -2.89 -20.86 6.36
N HIS A 12 -3.28 -20.83 5.09
CA HIS A 12 -4.40 -20.06 4.55
C HIS A 12 -4.31 -18.54 4.72
N GLY A 13 -3.09 -18.00 4.85
CA GLY A 13 -2.87 -16.56 4.91
C GLY A 13 -3.30 -15.84 3.62
N ARG A 14 -3.47 -14.52 3.70
CA ARG A 14 -3.89 -13.67 2.58
C ARG A 14 -2.95 -12.50 2.40
N VAL A 15 -2.56 -12.21 1.16
CA VAL A 15 -1.76 -11.05 0.77
C VAL A 15 -2.57 -10.23 -0.22
N SER A 16 -2.90 -9.00 0.16
CA SER A 16 -3.52 -8.03 -0.73
C SER A 16 -2.42 -7.18 -1.37
N VAL A 17 -2.31 -7.24 -2.71
CA VAL A 17 -1.23 -6.63 -3.49
C VAL A 17 -1.71 -5.30 -4.05
N CYS A 18 -1.62 -4.25 -3.23
CA CYS A 18 -1.98 -2.88 -3.60
C CYS A 18 -0.90 -2.20 -4.46
N GLY A 19 0.37 -2.54 -4.23
CA GLY A 19 1.50 -1.95 -4.95
C GLY A 19 2.84 -2.54 -4.52
N MET A 20 3.89 -2.15 -5.23
CA MET A 20 5.26 -2.63 -5.00
C MET A 20 6.26 -1.48 -5.08
N ILE A 21 6.10 -0.45 -4.23
CA ILE A 21 6.87 0.80 -4.29
C ILE A 21 8.39 0.62 -4.32
N SER A 22 8.90 -0.42 -3.64
CA SER A 22 10.33 -0.75 -3.64
C SER A 22 10.89 -1.16 -5.01
N ARG A 23 10.03 -1.40 -6.00
CA ARG A 23 10.39 -1.82 -7.36
C ARG A 23 10.28 -0.70 -8.40
N TYR A 24 9.60 0.41 -8.11
CA TYR A 24 9.20 1.38 -9.13
C TYR A 24 10.38 2.10 -9.81
N ASN A 25 11.48 2.33 -9.08
CA ASN A 25 12.64 3.07 -9.57
C ASN A 25 13.89 2.19 -9.78
N LEU A 26 13.73 0.86 -9.83
CA LEU A 26 14.85 -0.05 -10.06
C LEU A 26 15.08 -0.27 -11.56
N GLU A 27 16.32 -0.13 -12.01
CA GLU A 27 16.72 -0.46 -13.39
C GLU A 27 16.68 -1.98 -13.66
N GLN A 28 16.93 -2.79 -12.63
CA GLN A 28 16.88 -4.24 -12.68
C GLN A 28 15.95 -4.78 -11.60
N LEU A 29 15.05 -5.68 -11.99
CA LEU A 29 14.08 -6.27 -11.08
C LEU A 29 14.58 -7.60 -10.54
N ASP A 30 14.84 -7.65 -9.25
CA ASP A 30 15.06 -8.92 -8.56
C ASP A 30 13.75 -9.72 -8.46
N GLY A 31 13.85 -11.02 -8.73
CA GLY A 31 12.73 -11.96 -8.59
C GLY A 31 12.32 -12.19 -7.13
N VAL A 32 11.07 -12.61 -6.91
CA VAL A 32 10.62 -13.11 -5.59
C VAL A 32 11.05 -14.57 -5.47
N ARG A 33 11.83 -14.90 -4.44
CA ARG A 33 12.47 -16.22 -4.29
C ARG A 33 11.59 -17.22 -3.54
N ASN A 34 10.73 -16.75 -2.62
CA ASN A 34 10.00 -17.60 -1.69
C ASN A 34 8.54 -17.91 -2.10
N LEU A 35 8.23 -17.87 -3.40
CA LEU A 35 6.87 -18.10 -3.91
C LEU A 35 6.34 -19.51 -3.61
N PHE A 36 7.20 -20.50 -3.40
CA PHE A 36 6.79 -21.85 -3.03
C PHE A 36 5.92 -21.91 -1.75
N TYR A 37 6.12 -20.97 -0.81
CA TYR A 37 5.28 -20.89 0.39
C TYR A 37 3.82 -20.58 0.09
N ILE A 38 3.50 -20.01 -1.08
CA ILE A 38 2.11 -19.83 -1.51
C ILE A 38 1.40 -21.17 -1.62
N VAL A 39 2.07 -22.15 -2.21
CA VAL A 39 1.56 -23.53 -2.32
C VAL A 39 1.60 -24.21 -0.96
N ALA A 40 2.77 -24.24 -0.32
CA ALA A 40 2.97 -24.99 0.93
C ALA A 40 2.05 -24.53 2.07
N LYS A 41 1.62 -23.27 2.07
CA LYS A 41 0.75 -22.68 3.09
C LYS A 41 -0.62 -22.26 2.56
N CYS A 42 -0.99 -22.68 1.35
CA CYS A 42 -2.27 -22.37 0.72
C CYS A 42 -2.64 -20.88 0.81
N ILE A 43 -1.67 -20.00 0.52
CA ILE A 43 -1.84 -18.55 0.63
C ILE A 43 -2.62 -18.04 -0.58
N ARG A 44 -3.57 -17.13 -0.35
CA ARG A 44 -4.15 -16.33 -1.43
C ARG A 44 -3.38 -15.02 -1.57
N MET A 45 -2.77 -14.79 -2.73
CA MET A 45 -2.12 -13.54 -3.06
C MET A 45 -2.84 -12.91 -4.25
N GLU A 46 -3.42 -11.73 -4.06
CA GLU A 46 -4.35 -11.14 -5.02
C GLU A 46 -4.09 -9.64 -5.18
N GLY A 47 -3.94 -9.20 -6.42
CA GLY A 47 -3.88 -7.78 -6.75
C GLY A 47 -5.27 -7.18 -6.91
N PHE A 48 -5.37 -5.89 -6.63
CA PHE A 48 -6.59 -5.11 -6.84
C PHE A 48 -6.21 -3.69 -7.25
N ILE A 49 -7.12 -2.99 -7.93
CA ILE A 49 -6.95 -1.59 -8.30
C ILE A 49 -8.20 -0.81 -7.88
N LEU A 50 -8.01 0.42 -7.39
CA LEU A 50 -9.12 1.25 -6.90
C LEU A 50 -10.22 1.43 -7.96
N MET A 51 -9.81 1.50 -9.24
CA MET A 51 -10.70 1.68 -10.39
C MET A 51 -11.84 0.64 -10.44
N ASP A 52 -11.57 -0.61 -10.04
CA ASP A 52 -12.56 -1.69 -10.06
C ASP A 52 -13.59 -1.59 -8.92
N HIS A 53 -13.35 -0.70 -7.94
CA HIS A 53 -14.15 -0.59 -6.73
C HIS A 53 -14.87 0.75 -6.56
N TYR A 54 -14.80 1.67 -7.54
CA TYR A 54 -15.46 2.98 -7.44
C TYR A 54 -16.97 2.91 -7.19
N GLY A 55 -17.64 1.82 -7.61
CA GLY A 55 -19.05 1.59 -7.30
C GLY A 55 -19.36 1.57 -5.80
N THR A 56 -18.36 1.33 -4.94
CA THR A 56 -18.48 1.33 -3.48
C THR A 56 -17.97 2.62 -2.82
N TYR A 57 -17.43 3.57 -3.59
CA TYR A 57 -16.75 4.76 -3.08
C TYR A 57 -17.63 5.62 -2.17
N ARG A 58 -18.87 5.89 -2.58
CA ARG A 58 -19.80 6.71 -1.78
C ARG A 58 -20.07 6.13 -0.39
N LYS A 59 -20.27 4.81 -0.32
CA LYS A 59 -20.46 4.11 0.96
C LYS A 59 -19.21 4.24 1.84
N PHE A 60 -18.03 4.05 1.26
CA PHE A 60 -16.76 4.24 1.96
C PHE A 60 -16.61 5.68 2.50
N GLU A 61 -16.93 6.68 1.69
CA GLU A 61 -16.85 8.10 2.08
C GLU A 61 -17.77 8.41 3.28
N GLU A 62 -19.02 7.96 3.23
CA GLU A 62 -20.00 8.16 4.31
C GLU A 62 -19.53 7.50 5.62
N GLU A 63 -19.01 6.26 5.56
CA GLU A 63 -18.50 5.53 6.73
C GLU A 63 -17.23 6.19 7.32
N MET A 64 -16.26 6.53 6.46
CA MET A 64 -15.00 7.14 6.89
C MET A 64 -15.20 8.54 7.48
N ALA A 65 -16.10 9.34 6.90
CA ALA A 65 -16.46 10.65 7.47
C ALA A 65 -17.06 10.51 8.88
N GLY A 66 -17.86 9.47 9.12
CA GLY A 66 -18.35 9.12 10.45
C GLY A 66 -17.22 8.80 11.42
N TYR A 67 -16.32 7.89 11.05
CA TYR A 67 -15.18 7.51 11.90
C TYR A 67 -14.23 8.65 12.23
N LEU A 68 -14.02 9.58 11.30
CA LEU A 68 -13.22 10.79 11.54
C LEU A 68 -13.91 11.72 12.55
N LYS A 69 -15.21 11.97 12.39
CA LYS A 69 -15.99 12.81 13.34
C LYS A 69 -16.04 12.19 14.73
N GLU A 70 -16.09 10.87 14.83
CA GLU A 70 -16.11 10.12 16.09
C GLU A 70 -14.70 9.95 16.71
N GLY A 71 -13.63 10.36 16.03
CA GLY A 71 -12.26 10.18 16.50
C GLY A 71 -11.77 8.72 16.51
N LYS A 72 -12.48 7.81 15.83
CA LYS A 72 -12.08 6.39 15.68
C LYS A 72 -10.90 6.22 14.74
N ILE A 73 -10.65 7.20 13.88
CA ILE A 73 -9.54 7.24 12.92
C ILE A 73 -8.86 8.60 13.03
N THR A 74 -7.54 8.58 13.06
CA THR A 74 -6.68 9.77 12.99
C THR A 74 -5.85 9.71 11.71
N TYR A 75 -5.45 10.87 11.19
CA TYR A 75 -4.61 10.96 9.99
C TYR A 75 -3.43 11.91 10.24
N VAL A 76 -2.37 11.73 9.44
CA VAL A 76 -1.16 12.56 9.47
C VAL A 76 -0.86 12.94 8.03
N GLU A 77 -0.60 14.23 7.79
CA GLU A 77 -0.32 14.80 6.47
C GLU A 77 1.05 15.51 6.50
N ASP A 78 1.83 15.31 5.44
CA ASP A 78 3.05 16.07 5.14
C ASP A 78 2.72 17.06 4.02
N VAL A 79 2.31 18.26 4.42
CA VAL A 79 1.84 19.28 3.48
C VAL A 79 3.02 20.07 2.91
N ALA A 80 3.21 20.00 1.60
CA ALA A 80 4.12 20.87 0.86
C ALA A 80 3.36 22.08 0.33
N GLU A 81 3.76 23.28 0.75
CA GLU A 81 3.16 24.53 0.28
C GLU A 81 3.75 24.97 -1.06
N GLY A 82 2.88 25.50 -1.93
CA GLY A 82 3.27 25.96 -3.27
C GLY A 82 3.35 24.85 -4.32
N THR A 83 2.90 25.13 -5.54
CA THR A 83 2.95 24.17 -6.65
C THR A 83 4.38 23.89 -7.10
N GLU A 84 5.27 24.86 -6.93
CA GLU A 84 6.71 24.78 -7.16
C GLU A 84 7.40 23.73 -6.29
N SER A 85 6.82 23.39 -5.13
CA SER A 85 7.36 22.37 -4.21
C SER A 85 7.07 20.94 -4.68
N PHE A 86 6.20 20.76 -5.69
CA PHE A 86 5.78 19.45 -6.17
C PHE A 86 6.95 18.50 -6.52
N PRO A 87 7.96 18.89 -7.33
CA PRO A 87 9.05 17.99 -7.70
C PRO A 87 9.81 17.48 -6.47
N THR A 88 10.10 18.38 -5.51
CA THR A 88 10.79 18.04 -4.27
C THR A 88 9.94 17.11 -3.41
N ALA A 89 8.66 17.42 -3.22
CA ALA A 89 7.73 16.59 -2.45
C ALA A 89 7.56 15.19 -3.06
N HIS A 90 7.46 15.10 -4.38
CA HIS A 90 7.35 13.84 -5.10
C HIS A 90 8.60 12.97 -4.93
N ILE A 91 9.80 13.55 -5.01
CA ILE A 91 11.05 12.83 -4.77
C ILE A 91 11.14 12.36 -3.31
N ARG A 92 10.75 13.19 -2.33
CA ARG A 92 10.77 12.83 -0.90
C ARG A 92 10.01 11.53 -0.62
N LEU A 93 8.90 11.28 -1.32
CA LEU A 93 8.11 10.04 -1.20
C LEU A 93 8.95 8.78 -1.44
N PHE A 94 9.75 8.78 -2.51
CA PHE A 94 10.57 7.61 -2.88
C PHE A 94 11.80 7.40 -2.01
N TYR A 95 12.21 8.44 -1.28
CA TYR A 95 13.29 8.37 -0.28
C TYR A 95 12.78 8.16 1.14
N GLY A 96 11.47 7.93 1.33
CA GLY A 96 10.87 7.73 2.66
C GLY A 96 11.02 8.94 3.58
N ARG A 97 11.08 10.16 3.00
CA ARG A 97 11.26 11.42 3.72
C ARG A 97 9.94 12.15 4.01
N ASN A 98 8.81 11.58 3.61
CA ASN A 98 7.49 12.08 3.97
C ASN A 98 7.02 11.45 5.30
N VAL A 99 6.29 12.21 6.11
CA VAL A 99 5.67 11.71 7.35
C VAL A 99 4.15 11.77 7.21
N GLY A 100 3.53 10.62 6.93
CA GLY A 100 2.11 10.55 6.63
C GLY A 100 1.81 10.74 5.13
N LYS A 101 0.61 11.22 4.82
CA LYS A 101 0.11 11.39 3.45
C LYS A 101 0.70 12.61 2.75
#